data_AF-A0A7V9NLD1-F1
#
_entry.id   AF-A0A7V9NLD1-F1
#
_cell.length_a   1.000
_cell.length_b   1.000
_cell.length_c   1.000
_cell.angle_alpha   90.00
_cell.angle_beta   90.00
_cell.angle_gamma   90.00
#
_symmetry.space_group_name_H-M   'P 1'
#
loop_
_entity.id
_entity.type
_entity.pdbx_description
1 polymer ?
#
loop_
_entity_poly.entity_id
_entity_poly.type
_entity_poly.pdbx_seq_one_letter_code
_entity_poly.pdbx_strand_id
1 'polypeptide(L)'
;MSVRQQRKETQISRSVQSGSASVVACRRKFLRFFPNGFADEKYISWERGYKWNAHEKWNAQLNRAEYESLLRKKEFSEIAERAVKIEAPTNMLFSFEKLALRDAVKSAEGACLFALELFELLHGAGKPEKKFERWCETVAGLPKIQSRVFTHPVVTVFGFIAQPETHIFLKPKVTQAAARKYGFDFEYQSRPSWEVYRGLLEFAEQIKLDLKDLKPRDMIDIQSFIWVQGSSEYDE
;
A
#
# COMPACT_ATOMS: atom_id res chain seq x y z
N MET A 1 -28.08 15.34 30.73
CA MET A 1 -27.44 14.94 29.46
C MET A 1 -26.39 15.99 29.12
N SER A 2 -25.12 15.60 29.06
CA SER A 2 -23.99 16.54 29.00
C SER A 2 -23.77 17.06 27.58
N VAL A 3 -23.43 18.34 27.44
CA VAL A 3 -23.03 19.01 26.18
C VAL A 3 -21.92 18.24 25.42
N ARG A 4 -21.14 17.40 26.13
CA ARG A 4 -20.15 16.49 25.54
C ARG A 4 -20.75 15.31 24.77
N GLN A 5 -21.93 14.82 25.14
CA GLN A 5 -22.62 13.74 24.43
C GLN A 5 -23.24 14.24 23.12
N GLN A 6 -23.83 15.43 23.12
CA GLN A 6 -24.32 16.09 21.89
C GLN A 6 -23.19 16.39 20.89
N ARG A 7 -22.01 16.81 21.36
CA ARG A 7 -20.84 17.02 20.46
C ARG A 7 -20.34 15.71 19.82
N LYS A 8 -20.41 14.58 20.53
CA LYS A 8 -20.02 13.27 19.98
C LYS A 8 -21.04 12.74 18.95
N GLU A 9 -22.34 12.92 19.20
CA GLU A 9 -23.39 12.54 18.25
C GLU A 9 -23.41 13.44 17.00
N THR A 10 -23.04 14.72 17.13
CA THR A 10 -22.95 15.66 15.99
C THR A 10 -21.71 15.41 15.12
N GLN A 11 -20.68 14.73 15.64
CA GLN A 11 -19.49 14.38 14.86
C GLN A 11 -19.66 13.06 14.11
N ILE A 12 -20.53 12.17 14.60
CA ILE A 12 -20.85 10.89 13.96
C ILE A 12 -21.84 11.07 12.79
N SER A 13 -22.52 12.22 12.69
CA SER A 13 -23.47 12.51 11.59
C SER A 13 -22.85 13.15 10.32
N ARG A 14 -21.52 13.21 10.21
CA ARG A 14 -20.82 13.72 9.01
C ARG A 14 -20.31 12.62 8.06
N SER A 15 -20.85 11.42 8.14
CA SER A 15 -20.59 10.37 7.16
C SER A 15 -21.68 10.31 6.09
N VAL A 16 -21.20 10.30 4.84
CA VAL A 16 -21.90 9.89 3.61
C VAL A 16 -22.92 10.88 3.04
N GLN A 17 -22.41 11.99 2.47
CA GLN A 17 -23.00 12.50 1.23
C GLN A 17 -22.15 11.99 0.07
N SER A 18 -22.67 10.99 -0.65
CA SER A 18 -22.24 10.73 -2.02
C SER A 18 -22.37 12.04 -2.81
N GLY A 19 -21.23 12.64 -3.14
CA GLY A 19 -21.18 13.89 -3.92
C GLY A 19 -20.70 15.14 -3.18
N SER A 20 -19.79 15.03 -2.21
CA SER A 20 -19.07 16.23 -1.76
C SER A 20 -18.30 16.87 -2.93
N ALA A 21 -18.23 18.20 -2.97
CA ALA A 21 -17.58 18.93 -4.07
C ALA A 21 -16.10 18.51 -4.27
N SER A 22 -15.42 18.10 -3.20
CA SER A 22 -14.05 17.58 -3.24
C SER A 22 -13.94 16.25 -3.98
N VAL A 23 -14.84 15.29 -3.70
CA VAL A 23 -14.89 13.99 -4.38
C VAL A 23 -15.13 14.17 -5.87
N VAL A 24 -16.09 15.02 -6.25
CA VAL A 24 -16.38 15.34 -7.66
C VAL A 24 -15.18 15.97 -8.34
N ALA A 25 -14.47 16.87 -7.66
CA ALA A 25 -13.25 17.50 -8.20
C ALA A 25 -12.12 16.48 -8.42
N CYS A 26 -11.85 15.60 -7.46
CA CYS A 26 -10.85 14.54 -7.58
C CYS A 26 -11.17 13.57 -8.72
N ARG A 27 -12.44 13.19 -8.84
CA ARG A 27 -12.93 12.37 -9.95
C ARG A 27 -12.73 13.06 -11.30
N ARG A 28 -13.13 14.33 -11.42
CA ARG A 28 -12.95 15.12 -12.65
C ARG A 28 -11.48 15.24 -13.03
N LYS A 29 -10.60 15.46 -12.06
CA LYS A 29 -9.14 15.47 -12.28
C LYS A 29 -8.68 14.13 -12.87
N PHE A 30 -9.08 13.00 -12.26
CA PHE A 30 -8.70 11.67 -12.75
C PHE A 30 -9.17 11.44 -14.19
N LEU A 31 -10.44 11.74 -14.50
CA LEU A 31 -11.02 11.55 -15.83
C LEU A 31 -10.47 12.53 -16.88
N ARG A 32 -9.91 13.68 -16.48
CA ARG A 32 -9.21 14.59 -17.40
C ARG A 32 -7.93 13.96 -17.95
N PHE A 33 -7.20 13.22 -17.14
CA PHE A 33 -5.98 12.51 -17.58
C PHE A 33 -6.29 11.16 -18.23
N PHE A 34 -7.37 10.51 -17.80
CA PHE A 34 -7.81 9.18 -18.25
C PHE A 34 -9.30 9.19 -18.58
N PRO A 35 -9.71 9.64 -19.78
CA PRO A 35 -11.12 9.78 -20.16
C PRO A 35 -11.96 8.50 -20.00
N ASN A 36 -11.35 7.33 -20.22
CA ASN A 36 -12.01 6.03 -20.04
C ASN A 36 -11.79 5.43 -18.63
N GLY A 37 -11.36 6.23 -17.66
CA GLY A 37 -11.13 5.82 -16.27
C GLY A 37 -10.11 4.70 -16.15
N PHE A 38 -10.42 3.67 -15.36
CA PHE A 38 -9.51 2.54 -15.12
C PHE A 38 -9.36 1.60 -16.34
N ALA A 39 -10.21 1.74 -17.35
CA ALA A 39 -10.10 1.02 -18.62
C ALA A 39 -9.28 1.78 -19.68
N ASP A 40 -8.85 3.00 -19.38
CA ASP A 40 -8.10 3.83 -20.30
C ASP A 40 -6.72 3.21 -20.63
N GLU A 41 -6.37 3.13 -21.91
CA GLU A 41 -5.11 2.52 -22.36
C GLU A 41 -3.90 3.27 -21.80
N LYS A 42 -3.99 4.60 -21.68
CA LYS A 42 -2.94 5.42 -21.08
C LYS A 42 -2.81 5.12 -19.59
N TYR A 43 -3.93 4.97 -18.89
CA TYR A 43 -3.92 4.55 -17.48
C TYR A 43 -3.26 3.18 -17.30
N ILE A 44 -3.65 2.21 -18.15
CA ILE A 44 -3.09 0.86 -18.10
C ILE A 44 -1.58 0.89 -18.33
N SER A 45 -1.12 1.64 -19.34
CA SER A 45 0.29 1.76 -19.67
C SER A 45 1.10 2.49 -18.59
N TRP A 46 0.60 3.61 -18.08
CA TRP A 46 1.37 4.51 -17.21
C TRP A 46 1.34 4.09 -15.75
N GLU A 47 0.19 3.63 -15.26
CA GLU A 47 -0.03 3.46 -13.82
C GLU A 47 -0.22 1.99 -13.42
N ARG A 48 -0.97 1.21 -14.19
CA ARG A 48 -1.33 -0.16 -13.77
C ARG A 48 -0.32 -1.22 -14.20
N GLY A 49 0.17 -1.15 -15.43
CA GLY A 49 0.86 -2.26 -16.11
C GLY A 49 2.09 -2.75 -15.36
N TYR A 50 2.94 -1.85 -14.88
CA TYR A 50 4.14 -2.24 -14.14
C TYR A 50 3.83 -2.81 -12.74
N LYS A 51 2.77 -2.33 -12.08
CA LYS A 51 2.30 -2.85 -10.78
C LYS A 51 1.73 -4.25 -10.94
N TRP A 52 0.90 -4.44 -11.98
CA TRP A 52 0.33 -5.74 -12.32
C TRP A 52 1.40 -6.75 -12.72
N ASN A 53 2.38 -6.37 -13.55
CA ASN A 53 3.50 -7.24 -13.90
C ASN A 53 4.33 -7.67 -12.67
N ALA A 54 4.48 -6.82 -11.66
CA ALA A 54 5.11 -7.21 -10.40
C ALA A 54 4.27 -8.26 -9.66
N HIS A 55 2.94 -8.09 -9.61
CA HIS A 55 2.01 -9.09 -9.06
C HIS A 55 2.07 -10.42 -9.81
N GLU A 56 2.10 -10.40 -11.15
CA GLU A 56 2.22 -11.62 -11.96
C GLU A 56 3.53 -12.36 -11.70
N LYS A 57 4.65 -11.63 -11.58
CA LYS A 57 5.93 -12.22 -11.19
C LYS A 57 5.89 -12.79 -9.77
N TRP A 58 5.18 -12.14 -8.85
CA TRP A 58 4.94 -12.68 -7.51
C TRP A 58 4.21 -14.01 -7.57
N ASN A 59 3.09 -14.08 -8.29
CA ASN A 59 2.34 -15.33 -8.46
C ASN A 59 3.16 -16.43 -9.16
N ALA A 60 4.04 -16.06 -10.08
CA ALA A 60 4.91 -17.02 -10.77
C ALA A 60 6.06 -17.56 -9.89
N GLN A 61 6.64 -16.73 -9.01
CA GLN A 61 7.91 -17.04 -8.33
C GLN A 61 7.80 -17.20 -6.81
N LEU A 62 6.76 -16.63 -6.20
CA LEU A 62 6.54 -16.53 -4.75
C LEU A 62 5.04 -16.65 -4.39
N ASN A 63 4.25 -17.39 -5.17
CA ASN A 63 2.90 -17.76 -4.72
C ASN A 63 2.99 -18.58 -3.43
N ARG A 64 1.85 -18.71 -2.73
CA ARG A 64 1.78 -19.39 -1.43
C ARG A 64 2.46 -20.77 -1.42
N ALA A 65 2.19 -21.62 -2.42
CA ALA A 65 2.70 -22.98 -2.45
C ALA A 65 4.23 -23.01 -2.62
N GLU A 66 4.77 -22.18 -3.52
CA GLU A 66 6.21 -22.04 -3.72
C GLU A 66 6.89 -21.43 -2.49
N TYR A 67 6.28 -20.40 -1.90
CA TYR A 67 6.78 -19.77 -0.67
C TYR A 67 6.87 -20.79 0.48
N GLU A 68 5.81 -21.56 0.72
CA GLU A 68 5.80 -22.64 1.73
C GLU A 68 6.86 -23.72 1.44
N SER A 69 7.10 -24.04 0.17
CA SER A 69 8.15 -24.98 -0.25
C SER A 69 9.54 -24.48 0.11
N LEU A 70 9.85 -23.22 -0.22
CA LEU A 70 11.13 -22.57 0.10
C LEU A 70 11.34 -22.47 1.62
N LEU A 71 10.29 -22.14 2.39
CA LEU A 71 10.35 -22.11 3.85
C LEU A 71 10.69 -23.48 4.46
N ARG A 72 10.07 -24.56 3.98
CA ARG A 72 10.40 -25.93 4.44
C ARG A 72 11.84 -26.31 4.16
N LYS A 73 12.39 -25.86 3.03
CA LYS A 73 13.79 -26.04 2.65
C LYS A 73 14.76 -25.07 3.35
N LYS A 74 14.23 -24.11 4.13
CA LYS A 74 14.99 -23.03 4.77
C LYS A 74 15.76 -22.15 3.76
N GLU A 75 15.24 -22.03 2.53
CA GLU A 75 15.80 -21.19 1.46
C GLU A 75 15.39 -19.72 1.64
N PHE A 76 15.70 -19.14 2.80
CA PHE A 76 15.26 -17.79 3.16
C PHE A 76 15.89 -16.70 2.29
N SER A 77 17.17 -16.84 1.94
CA SER A 77 17.86 -15.90 1.04
C SER A 77 17.20 -15.86 -0.33
N GLU A 78 16.80 -17.02 -0.87
CA GLU A 78 16.12 -17.11 -2.16
C GLU A 78 14.77 -16.36 -2.14
N ILE A 79 13.99 -16.52 -1.06
CA ILE A 79 12.72 -15.79 -0.87
C ILE A 79 12.97 -14.28 -0.87
N ALA A 80 13.93 -13.82 -0.07
CA ALA A 80 14.25 -12.40 0.04
C ALA A 80 14.76 -11.82 -1.30
N GLU A 81 15.63 -12.55 -1.99
CA GLU A 81 16.17 -12.17 -3.31
C GLU A 81 15.07 -12.07 -4.36
N ARG A 82 14.16 -13.06 -4.43
CA ARG A 82 13.01 -13.01 -5.34
C ARG A 82 12.11 -11.82 -5.03
N ALA A 83 11.77 -11.58 -3.75
CA ALA A 83 10.93 -10.46 -3.35
C ALA A 83 11.53 -9.10 -3.76
N VAL A 84 12.81 -8.87 -3.42
CA VAL A 84 13.53 -7.64 -3.80
C VAL A 84 13.64 -7.50 -5.31
N LYS A 85 13.90 -8.58 -6.04
CA LYS A 85 14.01 -8.57 -7.51
C LYS A 85 12.68 -8.27 -8.20
N ILE A 86 11.55 -8.70 -7.62
CA ILE A 86 10.21 -8.40 -8.12
C ILE A 86 9.86 -6.93 -7.91
N GLU A 87 10.22 -6.35 -6.76
CA GLU A 87 10.00 -4.93 -6.46
C GLU A 87 10.93 -4.00 -7.27
N ALA A 88 12.18 -4.42 -7.49
CA ALA A 88 13.25 -3.59 -8.07
C ALA A 88 12.89 -2.84 -9.37
N PRO A 89 12.21 -3.40 -10.38
CA PRO A 89 11.86 -2.68 -11.60
C PRO A 89 10.67 -1.71 -11.44
N THR A 90 10.00 -1.70 -10.30
CA THR A 90 8.85 -0.81 -10.05
C THR A 90 9.33 0.60 -9.65
N ASN A 91 8.49 1.61 -9.76
CA ASN A 91 8.78 2.98 -9.27
C ASN A 91 8.21 3.24 -7.86
N MET A 92 7.87 2.18 -7.12
CA MET A 92 7.17 2.29 -5.83
C MET A 92 8.10 2.75 -4.72
N LEU A 93 9.16 1.97 -4.44
CA LEU A 93 10.19 2.38 -3.47
C LEU A 93 11.18 3.38 -4.07
N PHE A 94 11.59 4.35 -3.27
CA PHE A 94 12.70 5.23 -3.64
C PHE A 94 14.04 4.47 -3.65
N SER A 95 15.02 4.95 -4.42
CA SER A 95 16.32 4.30 -4.56
C SER A 95 17.03 4.03 -3.22
N PHE A 96 16.89 4.93 -2.24
CA PHE A 96 17.47 4.73 -0.91
C PHE A 96 16.73 3.67 -0.09
N GLU A 97 15.42 3.49 -0.30
CA GLU A 97 14.61 2.44 0.36
C GLU A 97 14.94 1.07 -0.25
N LYS A 98 15.08 0.99 -1.57
CA LYS A 98 15.54 -0.22 -2.27
C LYS A 98 16.91 -0.66 -1.78
N LEU A 99 17.85 0.29 -1.68
CA LEU A 99 19.17 0.04 -1.14
C LEU A 99 19.10 -0.46 0.31
N ALA A 100 18.35 0.26 1.16
CA ALA A 100 18.18 -0.11 2.57
C ALA A 100 17.67 -1.55 2.70
N LEU A 101 16.60 -1.87 1.97
CA LEU A 101 15.93 -3.16 2.00
C LEU A 101 16.86 -4.28 1.53
N ARG A 102 17.56 -4.08 0.40
CA ARG A 102 18.53 -5.04 -0.13
C ARG A 102 19.65 -5.31 0.88
N ASP A 103 20.16 -4.27 1.52
CA ASP A 103 21.22 -4.42 2.53
C ASP A 103 20.70 -5.15 3.78
N ALA A 104 19.46 -4.87 4.20
CA ALA A 104 18.82 -5.48 5.37
C ALA A 104 18.65 -7.00 5.24
N VAL A 105 18.34 -7.47 4.02
CA VAL A 105 18.10 -8.90 3.75
C VAL A 105 19.33 -9.64 3.22
N LYS A 106 20.49 -8.98 3.14
CA LYS A 106 21.72 -9.59 2.60
C LYS A 106 22.31 -10.64 3.54
N SER A 107 22.16 -10.49 4.84
CA SER A 107 22.64 -11.48 5.81
C SER A 107 21.66 -12.64 5.92
N ALA A 108 22.16 -13.84 6.24
CA ALA A 108 21.31 -15.01 6.45
C ALA A 108 20.23 -14.78 7.53
N GLU A 109 20.60 -14.07 8.60
CA GLU A 109 19.68 -13.68 9.68
C GLU A 109 18.60 -12.71 9.19
N GLY A 110 18.99 -11.65 8.46
CA GLY A 110 18.06 -10.67 7.92
C GLY A 110 17.10 -11.29 6.89
N ALA A 111 17.60 -12.13 6.00
CA ALA A 111 16.79 -12.90 5.06
C ALA A 111 15.81 -13.83 5.76
N CYS A 112 16.25 -14.54 6.81
CA CYS A 112 15.42 -15.44 7.61
C CYS A 112 14.25 -14.68 8.27
N LEU A 113 14.56 -13.61 9.01
CA LEU A 113 13.55 -12.79 9.68
C LEU A 113 12.55 -12.20 8.67
N PHE A 114 13.06 -11.62 7.58
CA PHE A 114 12.23 -11.07 6.51
C PHE A 114 11.31 -12.12 5.90
N ALA A 115 11.85 -13.28 5.50
CA ALA A 115 11.11 -14.32 4.80
C ALA A 115 9.99 -14.93 5.67
N LEU A 116 10.28 -15.19 6.95
CA LEU A 116 9.29 -15.77 7.88
C LEU A 116 8.15 -14.79 8.15
N GLU A 117 8.46 -13.54 8.50
CA GLU A 117 7.45 -12.58 8.95
C GLU A 117 6.65 -11.99 7.79
N LEU A 118 7.24 -11.92 6.59
CA LEU A 118 6.50 -11.61 5.37
C LEU A 118 5.50 -12.72 5.02
N PHE A 119 5.86 -13.99 5.24
CA PHE A 119 4.90 -15.09 5.08
C PHE A 119 3.75 -14.98 6.08
N GLU A 120 4.05 -14.70 7.35
CA GLU A 120 3.02 -14.49 8.37
C GLU A 120 2.10 -13.31 8.03
N LEU A 121 2.62 -12.20 7.51
CA LEU A 121 1.82 -11.07 7.02
C LEU A 121 0.80 -11.54 5.96
N LEU A 122 1.28 -12.23 4.93
CA LEU A 122 0.52 -12.60 3.73
C LEU A 122 -0.43 -13.79 3.95
N HIS A 123 0.02 -14.80 4.69
CA HIS A 123 -0.62 -16.11 4.75
C HIS A 123 -0.86 -16.61 6.18
N GLY A 124 -0.27 -15.94 7.17
CA GLY A 124 -0.47 -16.25 8.59
C GLY A 124 -1.91 -16.04 9.03
N ALA A 125 -2.30 -16.82 10.04
CA ALA A 125 -3.61 -16.75 10.68
C ALA A 125 -3.70 -15.56 11.65
N GLY A 126 -4.92 -15.15 11.98
CA GLY A 126 -5.18 -14.13 12.99
C GLY A 126 -5.57 -12.77 12.41
N LYS A 127 -5.68 -11.79 13.32
CA LYS A 127 -6.20 -10.45 12.99
C LYS A 127 -5.19 -9.67 12.14
N PRO A 128 -5.61 -8.96 11.07
CA PRO A 128 -4.74 -8.14 10.24
C PRO A 128 -3.85 -7.18 11.03
N GLU A 129 -4.39 -6.57 12.10
CA GLU A 129 -3.66 -5.72 13.05
C GLU A 129 -2.40 -6.39 13.60
N LYS A 130 -2.54 -7.57 14.22
CA LYS A 130 -1.42 -8.27 14.86
C LYS A 130 -0.38 -8.72 13.84
N LYS A 131 -0.82 -9.10 12.64
CA LYS A 131 0.08 -9.47 11.54
C LYS A 131 0.91 -8.28 11.05
N PHE A 132 0.26 -7.14 10.87
CA PHE A 132 0.93 -5.92 10.44
C PHE A 132 1.86 -5.34 11.52
N GLU A 133 1.46 -5.38 12.79
CA GLU A 133 2.31 -4.94 13.91
C GLU A 133 3.60 -5.77 14.01
N ARG A 134 3.48 -7.11 13.95
CA ARG A 134 4.65 -8.02 13.93
C ARG A 134 5.54 -7.75 12.73
N TRP A 135 4.95 -7.54 11.56
CA TRP A 135 5.69 -7.16 10.36
C TRP A 135 6.46 -5.84 10.56
N CYS A 136 5.82 -4.82 11.14
CA CYS A 136 6.50 -3.57 11.48
C CYS A 136 7.65 -3.76 12.48
N GLU A 137 7.45 -4.58 13.53
CA GLU A 137 8.49 -4.91 14.51
C GLU A 137 9.70 -5.57 13.85
N THR A 138 9.46 -6.54 12.97
CA THR A 138 10.51 -7.24 12.23
C THR A 138 11.28 -6.29 11.31
N VAL A 139 10.58 -5.50 10.48
CA VAL A 139 11.24 -4.54 9.59
C VAL A 139 12.02 -3.47 10.38
N ALA A 140 11.56 -3.09 11.57
CA ALA A 140 12.28 -2.18 12.47
C ALA A 140 13.55 -2.81 13.07
N GLY A 141 13.55 -4.13 13.27
CA GLY A 141 14.66 -4.92 13.81
C GLY A 141 15.68 -5.41 12.78
N LEU A 142 15.38 -5.31 11.47
CA LEU A 142 16.31 -5.76 10.43
C LEU A 142 17.66 -5.01 10.49
N PRO A 143 18.78 -5.69 10.15
CA PRO A 143 20.09 -5.07 10.11
C PRO A 143 20.10 -3.82 9.21
N LYS A 144 20.71 -2.73 9.66
CA LYS A 144 20.83 -1.49 8.87
C LYS A 144 22.22 -0.89 9.00
N ILE A 145 22.78 -0.45 7.87
CA ILE A 145 24.08 0.22 7.83
C ILE A 145 23.91 1.75 7.74
N GLN A 146 23.07 2.24 6.82
CA GLN A 146 22.97 3.68 6.51
C GLN A 146 21.54 4.23 6.51
N SER A 147 20.67 3.73 5.64
CA SER A 147 19.31 4.25 5.42
C SER A 147 18.25 3.54 6.27
N ARG A 148 17.13 4.23 6.54
CA ARG A 148 16.01 3.67 7.30
C ARG A 148 15.22 2.69 6.41
N VAL A 149 15.26 1.40 6.75
CA VAL A 149 14.41 0.36 6.16
C VAL A 149 12.96 0.49 6.66
N PHE A 150 12.79 0.91 7.91
CA PHE A 150 11.48 1.04 8.55
C PHE A 150 10.74 2.31 8.10
N THR A 151 10.10 2.23 6.94
CA THR A 151 9.28 3.28 6.33
C THR A 151 7.92 2.72 5.89
N HIS A 152 6.91 3.59 5.75
CA HIS A 152 5.60 3.20 5.27
C HIS A 152 5.63 2.51 3.90
N PRO A 153 6.40 3.01 2.90
CA PRO A 153 6.55 2.30 1.64
C PRO A 153 7.03 0.86 1.80
N VAL A 154 8.10 0.64 2.57
CA VAL A 154 8.69 -0.71 2.73
C VAL A 154 7.72 -1.68 3.42
N VAL A 155 7.02 -1.24 4.46
CA VAL A 155 6.10 -2.16 5.17
C VAL A 155 4.80 -2.45 4.41
N THR A 156 4.48 -1.68 3.36
CA THR A 156 3.23 -1.84 2.58
C THR A 156 3.44 -2.39 1.17
N VAL A 157 4.65 -2.32 0.61
CA VAL A 157 4.90 -2.68 -0.80
C VAL A 157 4.67 -4.15 -1.10
N PHE A 158 5.11 -5.06 -0.23
CA PHE A 158 5.03 -6.50 -0.52
C PHE A 158 3.62 -7.04 -0.39
N GLY A 159 2.85 -6.59 0.60
CA GLY A 159 1.42 -6.89 0.68
C GLY A 159 0.71 -6.44 -0.60
N PHE A 160 0.98 -5.20 -1.04
CA PHE A 160 0.38 -4.63 -2.24
C PHE A 160 0.74 -5.40 -3.53
N ILE A 161 2.00 -5.83 -3.68
CA ILE A 161 2.42 -6.65 -4.82
C ILE A 161 1.80 -8.04 -4.77
N ALA A 162 1.81 -8.69 -3.60
CA ALA A 162 1.40 -10.08 -3.47
C ALA A 162 -0.12 -10.28 -3.53
N GLN A 163 -0.88 -9.34 -2.96
CA GLN A 163 -2.31 -9.45 -2.72
C GLN A 163 -3.00 -8.07 -2.92
N PRO A 164 -3.03 -7.55 -4.16
CA PRO A 164 -3.62 -6.24 -4.47
C PRO A 164 -5.13 -6.18 -4.22
N GLU A 165 -5.80 -7.31 -3.98
CA GLU A 165 -7.21 -7.35 -3.61
C GLU A 165 -7.46 -6.83 -2.19
N THR A 166 -6.46 -6.93 -1.29
CA THR A 166 -6.61 -6.65 0.15
C THR A 166 -5.65 -5.59 0.67
N HIS A 167 -4.45 -5.51 0.09
CA HIS A 167 -3.41 -4.61 0.56
C HIS A 167 -3.23 -3.42 -0.38
N ILE A 168 -2.91 -2.26 0.19
CA ILE A 168 -2.61 -1.03 -0.54
C ILE A 168 -1.24 -0.47 -0.16
N PHE A 169 -0.55 0.15 -1.13
CA PHE A 169 0.76 0.77 -0.94
C PHE A 169 0.64 2.24 -0.48
N LEU A 170 1.42 2.61 0.54
CA LEU A 170 1.42 3.96 1.13
C LEU A 170 2.65 4.76 0.68
N LYS A 171 2.42 5.86 -0.06
CA LYS A 171 3.45 6.85 -0.39
C LYS A 171 3.19 8.15 0.39
N PRO A 172 3.92 8.45 1.48
CA PRO A 172 3.48 9.38 2.52
C PRO A 172 3.00 10.75 2.06
N LYS A 173 3.79 11.45 1.24
CA LYS A 173 3.48 12.83 0.81
C LYS A 173 2.29 12.87 -0.13
N VAL A 174 2.24 11.90 -1.04
CA VAL A 174 1.18 11.78 -2.05
C VAL A 174 -0.13 11.39 -1.39
N THR A 175 -0.14 10.39 -0.51
CA THR A 175 -1.34 9.98 0.24
C THR A 175 -1.90 11.12 1.08
N GLN A 176 -1.07 11.87 1.81
CA GLN A 176 -1.51 13.04 2.59
C GLN A 176 -2.10 14.14 1.70
N ALA A 177 -1.47 14.45 0.56
CA ALA A 177 -1.98 15.45 -0.37
C ALA A 177 -3.31 15.01 -1.00
N ALA A 178 -3.43 13.74 -1.38
CA ALA A 178 -4.65 13.15 -1.89
C ALA A 178 -5.78 13.19 -0.87
N ALA A 179 -5.56 12.76 0.38
CA ALA A 179 -6.56 12.78 1.45
C ALA A 179 -7.09 14.20 1.71
N ARG A 180 -6.19 15.21 1.77
CA ARG A 180 -6.60 16.62 1.91
C ARG A 180 -7.47 17.09 0.74
N LYS A 181 -7.08 16.79 -0.52
CA LYS A 181 -7.86 17.16 -1.71
C LYS A 181 -9.21 16.44 -1.75
N TYR A 182 -9.25 15.19 -1.29
CA TYR A 182 -10.46 14.38 -1.25
C TYR A 182 -11.41 14.80 -0.13
N GLY A 183 -10.89 15.46 0.92
CA GLY A 183 -11.64 15.82 2.13
C GLY A 183 -11.73 14.67 3.14
N PHE A 184 -10.79 13.72 3.10
CA PHE A 184 -10.69 12.61 4.05
C PHE A 184 -9.72 12.96 5.18
N ASP A 185 -10.12 12.72 6.42
CA ASP A 185 -9.30 12.98 7.61
C ASP A 185 -8.30 11.84 7.84
N PHE A 186 -7.17 11.90 7.13
CA PHE A 186 -6.11 10.91 7.23
C PHE A 186 -5.09 11.30 8.32
N GLU A 187 -5.21 10.69 9.50
CA GLU A 187 -4.30 10.88 10.64
C GLU A 187 -2.91 10.25 10.39
N TYR A 188 -2.08 10.94 9.60
CA TYR A 188 -0.75 10.47 9.27
C TYR A 188 0.25 10.62 10.43
N GLN A 189 0.97 9.54 10.73
CA GLN A 189 2.16 9.55 11.58
C GLN A 189 3.37 9.06 10.78
N SER A 190 4.56 9.62 11.05
CA SER A 190 5.76 9.29 10.27
C SER A 190 6.30 7.88 10.53
N ARG A 191 6.12 7.39 11.76
CA ARG A 191 6.47 6.02 12.14
C ARG A 191 5.38 5.06 11.63
N PRO A 192 5.72 3.97 10.94
CA PRO A 192 4.73 2.95 10.56
C PRO A 192 4.04 2.33 11.77
N SER A 193 2.72 2.19 11.68
CA SER A 193 1.87 1.55 12.69
C SER A 193 0.58 1.05 12.05
N TRP A 194 -0.13 0.18 12.76
CA TRP A 194 -1.42 -0.33 12.30
C TRP A 194 -2.46 0.77 12.15
N GLU A 195 -2.49 1.77 13.04
CA GLU A 195 -3.47 2.86 13.01
C GLU A 195 -3.39 3.64 11.70
N VAL A 196 -2.17 3.98 11.26
CA VAL A 196 -1.96 4.68 9.99
C VAL A 196 -2.34 3.80 8.80
N TYR A 197 -1.99 2.50 8.85
CA TYR A 197 -2.31 1.58 7.76
C TYR A 197 -3.82 1.32 7.66
N ARG A 198 -4.51 1.14 8.79
CA ARG A 198 -5.96 1.01 8.87
C ARG A 198 -6.65 2.26 8.31
N GLY A 199 -6.20 3.46 8.69
CA GLY A 199 -6.73 4.70 8.15
C GLY A 199 -6.56 4.82 6.62
N LEU A 200 -5.48 4.25 6.07
CA LEU A 200 -5.31 4.17 4.61
C LEU A 200 -6.28 3.15 3.97
N LEU A 201 -6.49 1.99 4.59
CA LEU A 201 -7.47 1.01 4.12
C LEU A 201 -8.89 1.58 4.13
N GLU A 202 -9.26 2.31 5.19
CA GLU A 202 -10.54 3.02 5.30
C GLU A 202 -10.68 4.09 4.20
N PHE A 203 -9.61 4.86 3.95
CA PHE A 203 -9.59 5.82 2.85
C PHE A 203 -9.77 5.16 1.48
N ALA A 204 -9.10 4.03 1.26
CA ALA A 204 -9.20 3.27 0.03
C ALA A 204 -10.60 2.71 -0.21
N GLU A 205 -11.25 2.19 0.84
CA GLU A 205 -12.62 1.69 0.75
C GLU A 205 -13.62 2.81 0.45
N GLN A 206 -13.45 3.99 1.07
CA GLN A 206 -14.27 5.17 0.74
C GLN A 206 -14.13 5.55 -0.74
N ILE A 207 -12.91 5.61 -1.27
CA ILE A 207 -12.67 5.89 -2.70
C ILE A 207 -13.34 4.82 -3.59
N LYS A 208 -13.22 3.54 -3.22
CA LYS A 208 -13.81 2.44 -3.98
C LYS A 208 -15.34 2.54 -4.05
N LEU A 209 -15.99 2.93 -2.96
CA LEU A 209 -17.43 3.16 -2.89
C LEU A 209 -17.84 4.36 -3.76
N ASP A 210 -17.13 5.49 -3.63
CA ASP A 210 -17.44 6.73 -4.35
C ASP A 210 -17.17 6.65 -5.86
N LEU A 211 -16.30 5.73 -6.29
CA LEU A 211 -15.94 5.50 -7.69
C LEU A 211 -16.48 4.19 -8.25
N LYS A 212 -17.49 3.57 -7.60
CA LYS A 212 -18.02 2.25 -7.97
C LYS A 212 -18.45 2.15 -9.44
N ASP A 213 -18.96 3.23 -10.00
CA ASP A 213 -19.41 3.30 -11.40
C ASP A 213 -18.24 3.30 -12.41
N LEU A 214 -17.04 3.72 -11.99
CA LEU A 214 -15.81 3.58 -12.78
C LEU A 214 -15.23 2.16 -12.73
N LYS A 215 -15.81 1.28 -11.89
CA LYS A 215 -15.44 -0.15 -11.76
C LYS A 215 -13.95 -0.39 -11.48
N PRO A 216 -13.38 0.18 -10.40
CA PRO A 216 -12.03 -0.18 -9.97
C PRO A 216 -11.96 -1.69 -9.67
N ARG A 217 -10.87 -2.33 -10.11
CA ARG A 217 -10.67 -3.79 -10.00
C ARG A 217 -10.16 -4.19 -8.63
N ASP A 218 -9.17 -3.46 -8.12
CA ASP A 218 -8.37 -3.83 -6.95
C ASP A 218 -7.70 -2.58 -6.35
N MET A 219 -6.84 -2.77 -5.35
CA MET A 219 -6.11 -1.66 -4.73
C MET A 219 -5.07 -1.04 -5.65
N ILE A 220 -4.70 -1.65 -6.78
CA ILE A 220 -3.83 -0.99 -7.78
C ILE A 220 -4.57 0.19 -8.41
N ASP A 221 -5.85 -0.01 -8.76
CA ASP A 221 -6.69 1.06 -9.29
C ASP A 221 -6.87 2.18 -8.25
N ILE A 222 -7.15 1.83 -6.99
CA ILE A 222 -7.35 2.81 -5.91
C ILE A 222 -6.05 3.56 -5.57
N GLN A 223 -4.93 2.86 -5.45
CA GLN A 223 -3.63 3.47 -5.17
C GLN A 223 -3.21 4.42 -6.30
N SER A 224 -3.48 4.06 -7.55
CA SER A 224 -3.17 4.91 -8.70
C SER A 224 -4.08 6.14 -8.76
N PHE A 225 -5.36 6.02 -8.35
CA PHE A 225 -6.22 7.19 -8.17
C PHE A 225 -5.64 8.15 -7.12
N ILE A 226 -5.23 7.63 -5.96
CA ILE A 226 -4.55 8.41 -4.90
C ILE A 226 -3.29 9.08 -5.46
N TRP A 227 -2.51 8.36 -6.27
CA TRP A 227 -1.31 8.89 -6.93
C TRP A 227 -1.61 10.11 -7.79
N VAL A 228 -2.61 10.03 -8.67
CA VAL A 228 -3.03 11.15 -9.54
C VAL A 228 -3.49 12.37 -8.74
N GLN A 229 -4.11 12.17 -7.58
CA GLN A 229 -4.53 13.31 -6.75
C GLN A 229 -3.35 14.00 -6.08
N GLY A 230 -2.40 13.23 -5.54
CA GLY A 230 -1.35 13.76 -4.66
C GLY A 230 0.03 13.99 -5.31
N SER A 231 0.30 13.42 -6.48
CA SER A 231 1.57 13.55 -7.19
C SER A 231 1.61 14.84 -8.02
N SER A 232 2.79 15.48 -8.07
CA SER A 232 3.03 16.65 -8.90
C SER A 232 3.16 16.32 -10.39
N GLU A 233 3.34 15.05 -10.74
CA GLU A 233 3.32 14.57 -12.14
C GLU A 233 1.97 14.80 -12.83
N TYR A 234 0.92 15.03 -12.03
CA TYR A 234 -0.43 15.33 -12.47
C TYR A 234 -0.89 16.70 -11.99
N ASP A 235 0.03 17.65 -11.78
CA ASP A 235 -0.34 19.04 -11.51
C ASP A 235 -0.93 19.70 -12.78
N GLU A 236 -1.71 20.76 -12.56
CA GLU A 236 -2.38 21.52 -13.62
C GLU A 236 -1.49 22.61 -14.21
#